data_AF-A0A1Y6CFV8-F1
#
_entry.id   AF-A0A1Y6CFV8-F1
#
_cell.length_a   1.000
_cell.length_b   1.000
_cell.length_c   1.000
_cell.angle_alpha   90.00
_cell.angle_beta   90.00
_cell.angle_gamma   90.00
#
_symmetry.space_group_name_H-M   'P 1'
#
loop_
_entity.id
_entity.type
_entity.pdbx_description
1 polymer ?
#
loop_
_entity_poly.entity_id
_entity_poly.type
_entity_poly.pdbx_seq_one_letter_code
_entity_poly.pdbx_strand_id
1 'polypeptide(L)'
;MEPIKTCYQTWQMMTDVAENGPVRNFSQMIDMENYTVETDMFPEEVLKAYSDYNLEKPLTDAQKAFFNEARGGKQGDYRDGMKRKIENVVDCMNRFPQSKRALITISNNPFPSHESDDDAKCMREIHFYQEDGKLNASVLFRAQAAQIFPKNIHFIGSLMDEVASSLEPGLKLGALHYHTSILVSDRS
;
A
#
# COMPACT_ATOMS: atom_id res chain seq x y z
N MET A 1 18.56 12.39 7.66
CA MET A 1 17.60 11.27 7.47
C MET A 1 16.34 11.70 8.18
N GLU A 2 15.19 11.75 7.51
CA GLU A 2 13.92 12.06 8.20
C GLU A 2 13.65 11.00 9.27
N PRO A 3 13.07 11.38 10.42
CA PRO A 3 12.78 10.42 11.48
C PRO A 3 11.75 9.41 10.99
N ILE A 4 11.99 8.13 11.25
CA ILE A 4 11.00 7.07 11.04
C ILE A 4 9.78 7.32 11.94
N LYS A 5 8.57 7.12 11.41
CA LYS A 5 7.30 7.31 12.11
C LYS A 5 6.47 6.04 12.05
N THR A 6 5.63 5.81 13.04
CA THR A 6 4.62 4.75 12.93
C THR A 6 3.58 5.09 11.87
N CYS A 7 2.81 4.09 11.43
CA CYS A 7 1.70 4.32 10.51
C CYS A 7 0.69 5.33 11.08
N TYR A 8 0.37 5.24 12.38
CA TYR A 8 -0.53 6.19 13.04
C TYR A 8 0.02 7.63 13.06
N GLN A 9 1.29 7.81 13.42
CA GLN A 9 1.93 9.15 13.41
C GLN A 9 2.00 9.74 12.00
N THR A 10 2.22 8.89 11.00
CA THR A 10 2.22 9.31 9.60
C THR A 10 0.83 9.75 9.14
N TRP A 11 -0.21 9.03 9.54
CA TRP A 11 -1.60 9.40 9.26
C TRP A 11 -1.97 10.76 9.87
N GLN A 12 -1.61 11.00 11.14
CA GLN A 12 -1.82 12.29 11.81
C GLN A 12 -1.10 13.41 11.05
N MET A 13 0.18 13.23 10.74
CA MET A 13 0.94 14.19 9.96
C MET A 13 0.30 14.48 8.61
N MET A 14 -0.11 13.45 7.85
CA MET A 14 -0.77 13.63 6.56
C MET A 14 -2.06 14.44 6.68
N THR A 15 -2.83 14.20 7.76
CA THR A 15 -4.07 14.91 8.04
C THR A 15 -3.81 16.38 8.31
N ASP A 16 -2.82 16.68 9.16
CA ASP A 16 -2.48 18.05 9.56
C ASP A 16 -1.93 18.86 8.37
N VAL A 17 -0.99 18.30 7.60
CA VAL A 17 -0.34 19.06 6.51
C VAL A 17 -1.25 19.28 5.32
N ALA A 18 -2.22 18.38 5.10
CA ALA A 18 -3.16 18.46 3.99
C ALA A 18 -4.42 19.25 4.32
N GLU A 19 -4.62 19.65 5.59
CA GLU A 19 -5.79 20.40 6.06
C GLU A 19 -6.02 21.68 5.24
N ASN A 20 -4.94 22.38 4.89
CA ASN A 20 -4.99 23.68 4.25
C ASN A 20 -4.78 23.63 2.71
N GLY A 21 -4.77 22.43 2.13
CA GLY A 21 -4.67 22.24 0.68
C GLY A 21 -3.68 21.15 0.25
N PRO A 22 -3.49 20.99 -1.08
CA PRO A 22 -2.67 19.93 -1.62
C PRO A 22 -1.18 20.13 -1.33
N VAL A 23 -0.53 19.10 -0.81
CA VAL A 23 0.93 19.05 -0.62
C VAL A 23 1.57 18.26 -1.76
N ARG A 24 2.57 18.85 -2.41
CA ARG A 24 3.30 18.19 -3.51
C ARG A 24 4.47 17.40 -2.98
N ASN A 25 4.70 16.22 -3.55
CA ASN A 25 5.88 15.37 -3.28
C ASN A 25 6.06 15.03 -1.80
N PHE A 26 4.98 14.68 -1.10
CA PHE A 26 5.07 14.24 0.28
C PHE A 26 5.84 12.91 0.35
N SER A 27 6.82 12.85 1.26
CA SER A 27 7.58 11.64 1.56
C SER A 27 7.66 11.40 3.06
N GLN A 28 7.73 10.13 3.47
CA GLN A 28 7.93 9.75 4.86
C GLN A 28 8.54 8.35 4.95
N MET A 29 9.48 8.15 5.88
CA MET A 29 9.90 6.82 6.31
C MET A 29 8.93 6.28 7.36
N ILE A 30 8.30 5.14 7.09
CA ILE A 30 7.25 4.58 7.94
C ILE A 30 7.73 3.25 8.51
N ASP A 31 7.56 3.05 9.82
CA ASP A 31 7.72 1.77 10.48
C ASP A 31 6.50 0.89 10.21
N MET A 32 6.72 -0.28 9.59
CA MET A 32 5.68 -1.23 9.19
C MET A 32 5.49 -2.38 10.18
N GLU A 33 6.17 -2.39 11.33
CA GLU A 33 5.95 -3.42 12.37
C GLU A 33 4.49 -3.49 12.84
N ASN A 34 3.79 -2.35 12.84
CA ASN A 34 2.35 -2.26 13.02
C ASN A 34 1.76 -1.27 12.01
N TYR A 35 1.12 -1.82 10.99
CA TYR A 35 0.50 -1.06 9.91
C TYR A 35 -1.00 -0.82 10.08
N THR A 36 -1.59 -1.28 11.17
CA THR A 36 -3.01 -1.08 11.45
C THR A 36 -3.25 0.31 12.01
N VAL A 37 -4.08 1.08 11.31
CA VAL A 37 -4.56 2.39 11.74
C VAL A 37 -6.07 2.34 11.68
N GLU A 38 -6.73 2.28 12.84
CA GLU A 38 -8.19 2.20 12.87
C GLU A 38 -8.81 3.60 12.92
N THR A 39 -9.94 3.73 12.22
CA THR A 39 -10.80 4.92 12.24
C THR A 39 -12.25 4.48 12.14
N ASP A 40 -13.21 5.35 12.43
CA ASP A 40 -14.64 5.04 12.25
C ASP A 40 -14.97 4.62 10.80
N MET A 41 -14.24 5.17 9.81
CA MET A 41 -14.39 4.79 8.41
C MET A 41 -13.77 3.42 8.12
N PHE A 42 -12.69 3.07 8.80
CA PHE A 42 -11.87 1.88 8.59
C PHE A 42 -11.58 1.15 9.92
N PRO A 43 -12.56 0.45 10.49
CA PRO A 43 -12.30 -0.51 11.56
C PRO A 43 -11.50 -1.72 11.02
N GLU A 44 -10.85 -2.47 11.90
CA GLU A 44 -9.96 -3.59 11.53
C GLU A 44 -10.57 -4.57 10.52
N GLU A 45 -11.80 -5.05 10.74
CA GLU A 45 -12.48 -5.95 9.80
C GLU A 45 -12.62 -5.40 8.37
N VAL A 46 -12.82 -4.08 8.22
CA VAL A 46 -12.90 -3.43 6.91
C VAL A 46 -11.54 -3.36 6.26
N LEU A 47 -10.49 -3.02 7.03
CA LEU A 47 -9.10 -3.00 6.56
C LEU A 47 -8.66 -4.37 6.07
N LYS A 48 -8.96 -5.41 6.85
CA LYS A 48 -8.66 -6.80 6.51
C LYS A 48 -9.41 -7.24 5.27
N ALA A 49 -10.73 -6.99 5.19
CA ALA A 49 -11.53 -7.34 4.02
C ALA A 49 -11.00 -6.67 2.75
N TYR A 50 -10.66 -5.38 2.80
CA TYR A 50 -10.08 -4.65 1.68
C TYR A 50 -8.73 -5.23 1.25
N SER A 51 -7.87 -5.57 2.20
CA SER A 51 -6.54 -6.10 1.90
C SER A 51 -6.61 -7.52 1.33
N ASP A 52 -7.41 -8.40 1.94
CA ASP A 52 -7.69 -9.75 1.43
C ASP A 52 -8.21 -9.68 -0.01
N TYR A 53 -9.13 -8.77 -0.31
CA TYR A 53 -9.67 -8.58 -1.65
C TYR A 53 -8.61 -8.24 -2.70
N ASN A 54 -7.74 -7.28 -2.37
CA ASN A 54 -6.69 -6.82 -3.28
C ASN A 54 -5.53 -7.83 -3.40
N LEU A 55 -5.39 -8.73 -2.42
CA LEU A 55 -4.46 -9.87 -2.47
C LEU A 55 -5.05 -11.11 -3.13
N GLU A 56 -6.21 -11.00 -3.79
CA GLU A 56 -6.93 -12.11 -4.43
C GLU A 56 -7.29 -13.26 -3.46
N LYS A 57 -7.44 -12.95 -2.16
CA LYS A 57 -7.88 -13.91 -1.14
C LYS A 57 -9.41 -14.04 -1.16
N PRO A 58 -9.94 -15.24 -0.84
CA PRO A 58 -11.38 -15.44 -0.77
C PRO A 58 -11.99 -14.60 0.36
N LEU A 59 -13.12 -13.95 0.07
CA LEU A 59 -13.89 -13.18 1.05
C LEU A 59 -15.17 -13.91 1.47
N THR A 60 -15.49 -13.81 2.75
CA THR A 60 -16.82 -14.19 3.28
C THR A 60 -17.90 -13.19 2.84
N ASP A 61 -19.17 -13.57 2.91
CA ASP A 61 -20.28 -12.67 2.56
C ASP A 61 -20.38 -11.48 3.52
N ALA A 62 -20.02 -11.67 4.79
CA ALA A 62 -19.89 -10.57 5.76
C ALA A 62 -18.81 -9.56 5.33
N GLN A 63 -17.65 -10.04 4.87
CA GLN A 63 -16.59 -9.16 4.37
C GLN A 63 -17.01 -8.40 3.11
N LYS A 64 -17.74 -9.06 2.18
CA LYS A 64 -18.26 -8.40 0.98
C LYS A 64 -19.24 -7.27 1.30
N ALA A 65 -19.98 -7.36 2.41
CA ALA A 65 -20.91 -6.32 2.84
C ALA A 65 -20.23 -5.01 3.26
N PHE A 66 -18.91 -4.99 3.50
CA PHE A 66 -18.18 -3.78 3.86
C PHE A 66 -17.89 -2.83 2.68
N PHE A 67 -17.98 -3.32 1.44
CA PHE A 67 -17.57 -2.58 0.25
C PHE A 67 -18.63 -1.57 -0.20
N ASN A 68 -18.19 -0.32 -0.35
CA ASN A 68 -18.92 0.77 -0.97
C ASN A 68 -17.91 1.75 -1.62
N GLU A 69 -18.39 2.81 -2.26
CA GLU A 69 -17.51 3.75 -2.97
C GLU A 69 -16.44 4.41 -2.08
N ALA A 70 -16.76 4.66 -0.81
CA ALA A 70 -15.84 5.25 0.17
C ALA A 70 -14.79 4.24 0.66
N ARG A 71 -15.19 2.96 0.84
CA ARG A 71 -14.35 1.91 1.42
C ARG A 71 -13.62 1.02 0.40
N GLY A 72 -13.98 1.09 -0.87
CA GLY A 72 -13.45 0.18 -1.90
C GLY A 72 -13.87 0.52 -3.33
N GLY A 73 -13.88 1.81 -3.70
CA GLY A 73 -14.13 2.24 -5.08
C GLY A 73 -13.05 1.78 -6.08
N LYS A 74 -13.37 1.83 -7.38
CA LYS A 74 -12.57 1.29 -8.48
C LYS A 74 -11.09 1.70 -8.47
N GLN A 75 -10.76 2.94 -8.12
CA GLN A 75 -9.36 3.41 -8.06
C GLN A 75 -8.49 2.69 -7.02
N GLY A 76 -9.11 2.09 -6.01
CA GLY A 76 -8.44 1.30 -4.97
C GLY A 76 -8.52 -0.20 -5.21
N ASP A 77 -8.89 -0.64 -6.42
CA ASP A 77 -8.88 -2.04 -6.82
C ASP A 77 -7.56 -2.38 -7.53
N TYR A 78 -6.73 -3.17 -6.87
CA TYR A 78 -5.40 -3.59 -7.28
C TYR A 78 -5.30 -5.09 -7.59
N ARG A 79 -6.42 -5.81 -7.52
CA ARG A 79 -6.44 -7.27 -7.47
C ARG A 79 -5.80 -7.93 -8.69
N ASP A 80 -5.91 -7.30 -9.86
CA ASP A 80 -5.61 -7.93 -11.14
C ASP A 80 -4.18 -8.49 -11.19
N GLY A 81 -4.10 -9.82 -11.15
CA GLY A 81 -2.86 -10.59 -11.21
C GLY A 81 -1.95 -10.41 -10.00
N MET A 82 -2.48 -9.95 -8.85
CA MET A 82 -1.68 -9.66 -7.65
C MET A 82 -0.92 -10.90 -7.17
N LYS A 83 -1.53 -12.08 -7.16
CA LYS A 83 -0.86 -13.32 -6.78
C LYS A 83 0.38 -13.60 -7.63
N ARG A 84 0.26 -13.48 -8.97
CA ARG A 84 1.38 -13.69 -9.89
C ARG A 84 2.48 -12.63 -9.73
N LYS A 85 2.10 -11.38 -9.42
CA LYS A 85 3.03 -10.28 -9.12
C LYS A 85 3.85 -10.59 -7.86
N ILE A 86 3.21 -11.08 -6.81
CA ILE A 86 3.86 -11.52 -5.56
C ILE A 86 4.82 -12.68 -5.84
N GLU A 87 4.37 -13.74 -6.54
CA GLU A 87 5.20 -14.89 -6.90
C GLU A 87 6.48 -14.46 -7.65
N ASN A 88 6.37 -13.50 -8.58
CA ASN A 88 7.51 -12.97 -9.31
C ASN A 88 8.49 -12.19 -8.42
N VAL A 89 8.00 -11.42 -7.46
CA VAL A 89 8.87 -10.73 -6.47
C VAL A 89 9.62 -11.76 -5.63
N VAL A 90 8.92 -12.77 -5.12
CA VAL A 90 9.51 -13.83 -4.29
C VAL A 90 10.58 -14.61 -5.07
N ASP A 91 10.30 -15.00 -6.32
CA ASP A 91 11.31 -15.64 -7.19
C ASP A 91 12.54 -14.75 -7.40
N CYS A 92 12.32 -13.47 -7.69
CA CYS A 92 13.39 -12.49 -7.91
C CYS A 92 14.29 -12.36 -6.68
N MET A 93 13.70 -12.20 -5.48
CA MET A 93 14.46 -12.02 -4.25
C MET A 93 15.20 -13.29 -3.82
N ASN A 94 14.60 -14.47 -4.00
CA ASN A 94 15.26 -15.75 -3.69
C ASN A 94 16.46 -16.02 -4.61
N ARG A 95 16.34 -15.71 -5.90
CA ARG A 95 17.41 -15.97 -6.89
C ARG A 95 18.44 -14.86 -6.93
N PHE A 96 18.02 -13.63 -6.64
CA PHE A 96 18.84 -12.43 -6.76
C PHE A 96 18.57 -11.47 -5.57
N PRO A 97 19.08 -11.75 -4.36
CA PRO A 97 18.77 -10.98 -3.15
C PRO A 97 19.12 -9.48 -3.21
N GLN A 98 20.06 -9.09 -4.08
CA GLN A 98 20.46 -7.69 -4.30
C GLN A 98 19.81 -7.06 -5.54
N SER A 99 18.79 -7.71 -6.10
CA SER A 99 18.13 -7.28 -7.33
C SER A 99 17.34 -5.99 -7.12
N LYS A 100 17.55 -5.04 -8.03
CA LYS A 100 16.73 -3.81 -8.14
C LYS A 100 15.40 -4.06 -8.86
N ARG A 101 15.04 -5.31 -9.13
CA ARG A 101 13.87 -5.72 -9.95
C ARG A 101 12.79 -6.44 -9.15
N ALA A 102 12.95 -6.55 -7.84
CA ALA A 102 11.91 -7.07 -6.95
C ALA A 102 10.84 -5.99 -6.75
N LEU A 103 9.95 -5.81 -7.74
CA LEU A 103 8.94 -4.76 -7.73
C LEU A 103 7.59 -5.25 -8.27
N ILE A 104 6.52 -4.58 -7.83
CA ILE A 104 5.17 -4.74 -8.36
C ILE A 104 4.74 -3.40 -8.96
N THR A 105 4.47 -3.40 -10.25
CA THR A 105 3.79 -2.31 -10.96
C THR A 105 2.29 -2.58 -10.98
N ILE A 106 1.47 -1.63 -10.53
CA ILE A 106 0.02 -1.81 -10.40
C ILE A 106 -0.68 -1.78 -11.76
N SER A 107 -0.49 -0.70 -12.51
CA SER A 107 -1.00 -0.54 -13.88
C SER A 107 0.20 -0.44 -14.83
N ASN A 108 0.26 -1.38 -15.79
CA ASN A 108 1.32 -1.48 -16.79
C ASN A 108 0.82 -1.14 -18.20
N ASN A 109 -0.25 -0.31 -18.29
CA ASN A 109 -0.73 0.19 -19.56
C ASN A 109 0.26 1.24 -20.10
N PRO A 110 0.87 1.05 -21.29
CA PRO A 110 1.80 2.02 -21.88
C PRO A 110 1.13 3.32 -22.32
N PHE A 111 -0.21 3.34 -22.44
CA PHE A 111 -1.00 4.51 -22.82
C PHE A 111 -2.16 4.72 -21.83
N PRO A 112 -1.86 5.07 -20.57
CA PRO A 112 -2.89 5.21 -19.55
C PRO A 112 -3.83 6.38 -19.88
N SER A 113 -5.14 6.15 -19.82
CA SER A 113 -6.13 7.22 -19.91
C SER A 113 -6.38 7.84 -18.54
N HIS A 114 -6.41 9.17 -18.47
CA HIS A 114 -6.78 9.89 -17.24
C HIS A 114 -8.26 9.74 -16.89
N GLU A 115 -9.10 9.31 -17.84
CA GLU A 115 -10.53 9.05 -17.64
C GLU A 115 -10.81 7.63 -17.13
N SER A 116 -9.80 6.75 -17.12
CA SER A 116 -9.92 5.36 -16.67
C SER A 116 -9.42 5.22 -15.25
N ASP A 117 -10.31 4.85 -14.33
CA ASP A 117 -9.93 4.50 -12.95
C ASP A 117 -9.00 3.28 -12.87
N ASP A 118 -8.95 2.47 -13.92
CA ASP A 118 -8.05 1.32 -14.02
C ASP A 118 -6.64 1.74 -14.42
N ASP A 119 -6.52 2.78 -15.22
CA ASP A 119 -5.23 3.36 -15.59
C ASP A 119 -4.76 4.38 -14.55
N ALA A 120 -5.67 5.09 -13.89
CA ALA A 120 -5.41 6.14 -12.92
C ALA A 120 -5.39 5.62 -11.46
N LYS A 121 -4.89 4.40 -11.22
CA LYS A 121 -4.68 3.89 -9.86
C LYS A 121 -3.79 4.81 -9.03
N CYS A 122 -4.12 4.98 -7.74
CA CYS A 122 -3.38 5.84 -6.84
C CYS A 122 -1.97 5.30 -6.56
N MET A 123 -1.87 4.06 -6.09
CA MET A 123 -0.60 3.34 -5.99
C MET A 123 -0.11 2.96 -7.40
N ARG A 124 1.15 3.26 -7.70
CA ARG A 124 1.76 2.98 -9.01
C ARG A 124 2.72 1.80 -8.95
N GLU A 125 3.57 1.80 -7.93
CA GLU A 125 4.68 0.86 -7.86
C GLU A 125 5.14 0.66 -6.41
N ILE A 126 5.61 -0.55 -6.10
CA ILE A 126 6.31 -0.87 -4.85
C ILE A 126 7.54 -1.72 -5.14
N HIS A 127 8.65 -1.38 -4.50
CA HIS A 127 9.96 -2.04 -4.61
C HIS A 127 10.29 -2.69 -3.28
N PHE A 128 10.71 -3.94 -3.28
CA PHE A 128 11.02 -4.72 -2.08
C PHE A 128 12.53 -4.95 -1.97
N TYR A 129 13.03 -4.96 -0.74
CA TYR A 129 14.42 -5.28 -0.43
C TYR A 129 14.55 -5.81 0.99
N GLN A 130 15.54 -6.67 1.22
CA GLN A 130 15.89 -7.12 2.57
C GLN A 130 17.07 -6.31 3.09
N GLU A 131 16.96 -5.82 4.32
CA GLU A 131 18.01 -5.10 5.04
C GLU A 131 17.86 -5.39 6.53
N ASP A 132 18.98 -5.63 7.23
CA ASP A 132 19.02 -5.95 8.66
C ASP A 132 18.07 -7.08 9.11
N GLY A 133 17.90 -8.10 8.26
CA GLY A 133 17.04 -9.25 8.55
C GLY A 133 15.54 -8.93 8.53
N LYS A 134 15.14 -7.81 7.91
CA LYS A 134 13.74 -7.39 7.75
C LYS A 134 13.39 -7.18 6.28
N LEU A 135 12.12 -7.35 5.94
CA LEU A 135 11.59 -6.97 4.64
C LEU A 135 11.20 -5.48 4.66
N ASN A 136 11.85 -4.70 3.81
CA ASN A 136 11.62 -3.28 3.63
C ASN A 136 11.04 -3.02 2.23
N ALA A 137 10.45 -1.84 2.04
CA ALA A 137 9.94 -1.45 0.73
C ALA A 137 10.05 0.04 0.45
N SER A 138 9.91 0.41 -0.83
CA SER A 138 9.68 1.79 -1.29
C SER A 138 8.43 1.82 -2.16
N VAL A 139 7.48 2.70 -1.86
CA VAL A 139 6.21 2.80 -2.59
C VAL A 139 6.02 4.17 -3.21
N LEU A 140 5.50 4.17 -4.44
CA LEU A 140 5.16 5.36 -5.21
C LEU A 140 3.66 5.44 -5.42
N PHE A 141 3.07 6.54 -4.95
CA PHE A 141 1.71 6.96 -5.24
C PHE A 141 1.71 8.16 -6.18
N ARG A 142 0.80 8.16 -7.17
CA ARG A 142 0.52 9.39 -7.92
C ARG A 142 -0.21 10.41 -7.05
N ALA A 143 -1.05 9.92 -6.15
CA ALA A 143 -1.91 10.72 -5.28
C ALA A 143 -2.31 9.91 -4.04
N GLN A 144 -2.45 10.59 -2.90
CA GLN A 144 -2.94 10.03 -1.65
C GLN A 144 -3.90 11.03 -1.01
N ALA A 145 -5.04 10.55 -0.52
CA ALA A 145 -5.91 11.32 0.35
C ALA A 145 -5.70 10.87 1.81
N ALA A 146 -5.42 11.80 2.72
CA ALA A 146 -5.10 11.49 4.12
C ALA A 146 -6.21 10.64 4.78
N GLN A 147 -7.47 10.95 4.49
CA GLN A 147 -8.64 10.21 4.99
C GLN A 147 -8.62 8.71 4.68
N ILE A 148 -8.06 8.29 3.53
CA ILE A 148 -8.00 6.88 3.12
C ILE A 148 -6.61 6.26 3.27
N PHE A 149 -5.66 6.99 3.85
CA PHE A 149 -4.34 6.45 4.18
C PHE A 149 -4.44 5.16 5.02
N PRO A 150 -5.28 5.07 6.08
CA PRO A 150 -5.42 3.85 6.88
C PRO A 150 -5.68 2.59 6.05
N LYS A 151 -6.57 2.69 5.06
CA LYS A 151 -6.89 1.63 4.12
C LYS A 151 -5.69 1.24 3.23
N ASN A 152 -5.02 2.24 2.66
CA ASN A 152 -3.91 2.00 1.73
C ASN A 152 -2.68 1.45 2.45
N ILE A 153 -2.34 1.97 3.63
CA ILE A 153 -1.18 1.50 4.40
C ILE A 153 -1.38 0.08 4.92
N HIS A 154 -2.62 -0.27 5.32
CA HIS A 154 -2.93 -1.63 5.72
C HIS A 154 -2.77 -2.61 4.55
N PHE A 155 -3.25 -2.25 3.34
CA PHE A 155 -3.01 -3.08 2.15
C PHE A 155 -1.51 -3.27 1.85
N ILE A 156 -0.71 -2.20 1.95
CA ILE A 156 0.75 -2.29 1.74
C ILE A 156 1.38 -3.21 2.80
N GLY A 157 1.01 -3.04 4.07
CA GLY A 157 1.49 -3.91 5.16
C GLY A 157 1.14 -5.37 4.93
N SER A 158 -0.12 -5.67 4.58
CA SER A 158 -0.57 -7.02 4.26
C SER A 158 0.15 -7.61 3.02
N LEU A 159 0.44 -6.79 2.02
CA LEU A 159 1.22 -7.19 0.85
C LEU A 159 2.66 -7.52 1.22
N MET A 160 3.29 -6.67 2.05
CA MET A 160 4.64 -6.91 2.57
C MET A 160 4.67 -8.19 3.42
N ASP A 161 3.68 -8.43 4.28
CA ASP A 161 3.58 -9.67 5.07
C ASP A 161 3.47 -10.91 4.19
N GLU A 162 2.68 -10.86 3.12
CA GLU A 162 2.52 -11.97 2.18
C GLU A 162 3.84 -12.31 1.49
N VAL A 163 4.58 -11.28 1.05
CA VAL A 163 5.93 -11.44 0.47
C VAL A 163 6.90 -11.99 1.52
N ALA A 164 6.91 -11.42 2.74
CA ALA A 164 7.82 -11.84 3.81
C ALA A 164 7.61 -13.30 4.20
N SER A 165 6.35 -13.69 4.41
CA SER A 165 5.97 -15.06 4.78
C SER A 165 6.30 -16.07 3.69
N SER A 166 6.28 -15.64 2.42
CA SER A 166 6.65 -16.47 1.27
C SER A 166 8.16 -16.60 1.06
N LEU A 167 8.94 -15.63 1.53
CA LEU A 167 10.40 -15.67 1.46
C LEU A 167 11.00 -16.54 2.57
N GLU A 168 10.65 -16.24 3.81
CA GLU A 168 11.18 -16.92 4.97
C GLU A 168 10.15 -16.90 6.11
N PRO A 169 9.77 -18.08 6.66
CA PRO A 169 8.88 -18.13 7.80
C PRO A 169 9.40 -17.30 8.98
N GLY A 170 8.64 -16.29 9.40
CA GLY A 170 9.00 -15.43 10.52
C GLY A 170 9.82 -14.19 10.18
N LEU A 171 10.12 -13.94 8.89
CA LEU A 171 10.71 -12.68 8.44
C LEU A 171 9.84 -11.50 8.85
N LYS A 172 10.43 -10.55 9.57
CA LYS A 172 9.73 -9.37 10.09
C LYS A 172 9.68 -8.25 9.05
N LEU A 173 8.65 -7.42 9.13
CA LEU A 173 8.60 -6.17 8.38
C LEU A 173 9.55 -5.14 8.98
N GLY A 174 10.14 -4.32 8.11
CA GLY A 174 10.97 -3.18 8.46
C GLY A 174 10.29 -1.87 8.08
N ALA A 175 11.04 -1.01 7.39
CA ALA A 175 10.59 0.31 6.99
C ALA A 175 9.99 0.33 5.58
N LEU A 176 9.05 1.25 5.38
CA LEU A 176 8.52 1.65 4.10
C LEU A 176 8.95 3.09 3.81
N HIS A 177 9.68 3.29 2.72
CA HIS A 177 9.83 4.63 2.15
C HIS A 177 8.56 4.95 1.34
N TYR A 178 7.74 5.86 1.86
CA TYR A 178 6.47 6.24 1.25
C TYR A 178 6.63 7.54 0.49
N HIS A 179 6.20 7.57 -0.78
CA HIS A 179 6.17 8.80 -1.58
C HIS A 179 4.82 8.95 -2.29
N THR A 180 4.25 10.16 -2.24
CA THR A 180 3.10 10.56 -3.06
C THR A 180 3.35 11.88 -3.77
N SER A 181 3.08 11.95 -5.07
CA SER A 181 3.28 13.18 -5.84
C SER A 181 2.30 14.29 -5.46
N ILE A 182 1.10 13.94 -4.99
CA ILE A 182 0.15 14.87 -4.39
C ILE A 182 -0.54 14.22 -3.18
N LEU A 183 -0.52 14.91 -2.05
CA LEU A 183 -1.28 14.59 -0.86
C LEU A 183 -2.42 15.60 -0.71
N VAL A 184 -3.63 15.11 -0.47
CA VAL A 184 -4.83 15.92 -0.22
C VAL A 184 -5.52 15.43 1.06
N SER A 185 -6.39 16.24 1.66
CA SER A 185 -7.10 15.87 2.90
C SER A 185 -8.08 14.71 2.66
N ASP A 186 -8.92 14.84 1.64
CA ASP A 186 -9.93 13.88 1.24
C ASP A 186 -9.93 13.62 -0.28
N ARG A 187 -11.00 13.02 -0.81
CA ARG A 187 -11.12 12.65 -2.23
C ARG A 187 -11.80 13.74 -3.10
N SER A 188 -12.10 14.93 -2.54
CA SER A 188 -12.83 15.99 -3.23
C SER A 188 -11.98 16.81 -4.21
#